data_AF-A0A1G4EWN9-F1
#
_entry.id   AF-A0A1G4EWN9-F1
#
_cell.length_a   1.000
_cell.length_b   1.000
_cell.length_c   1.000
_cell.angle_alpha   90.00
_cell.angle_beta   90.00
_cell.angle_gamma   90.00
#
_symmetry.space_group_name_H-M   'P 1'
#
loop_
_entity.id
_entity.type
_entity.pdbx_description
1 polymer ?
#
loop_
_entity_poly.entity_id
_entity_poly.type
_entity_poly.pdbx_seq_one_letter_code
_entity_poly.pdbx_strand_id
1 'polypeptide(L)' 'MVEVKKTLLSLENAVTIERIGQKLSSGESIDASDYLEVVEITIYDEGATVTEDVLLKSLSKVRELQEIVARLKTD' A
#
# COMPACT_ATOMS: atom_id res chain seq x y z
N MET A 1 12.70 -16.21 20.08
CA MET A 1 11.88 -16.68 18.94
C MET A 1 10.81 -15.67 18.54
N VAL A 2 10.02 -15.13 19.47
CA VAL A 2 9.00 -14.11 19.19
C VAL A 2 9.59 -12.83 18.59
N GLU A 3 10.71 -12.35 19.12
CA GLU A 3 11.37 -11.11 18.67
C GLU A 3 11.94 -11.20 17.24
N VAL A 4 12.50 -12.35 16.87
CA VAL A 4 12.96 -12.62 15.50
C VAL A 4 11.78 -12.63 14.52
N LYS A 5 10.64 -13.22 14.90
CA LYS A 5 9.42 -13.21 14.08
C LYS A 5 8.86 -11.80 13.88
N LYS A 6 8.84 -10.97 14.93
CA LYS A 6 8.44 -9.57 14.84
C LYS A 6 9.37 -8.78 13.90
N THR A 7 10.68 -8.97 14.02
CA THR A 7 11.67 -8.30 13.17
C THR A 7 11.51 -8.70 11.70
N LEU A 8 11.26 -9.98 11.42
CA LEU A 8 11.02 -10.47 10.07
C LEU A 8 9.75 -9.83 9.47
N LEU A 9 8.67 -9.79 10.23
CA LEU A 9 7.40 -9.18 9.82
C LEU A 9 7.59 -7.68 9.52
N SER A 10 8.29 -6.94 10.38
CA SER A 10 8.59 -5.52 10.12
C SER A 10 9.43 -5.31 8.86
N LEU A 11 10.35 -6.22 8.55
CA LEU A 11 11.15 -6.14 7.33
C LEU A 11 10.30 -6.43 6.07
N GLU A 12 9.43 -7.44 6.13
CA GLU A 12 8.49 -7.75 5.05
C GLU A 12 7.55 -6.56 4.78
N ASN A 13 7.01 -5.94 5.83
CA ASN A 13 6.16 -4.76 5.74
C ASN A 13 6.90 -3.57 5.10
N ALA A 14 8.15 -3.32 5.49
CA ALA A 14 8.95 -2.24 4.92
C ALA A 14 9.22 -2.44 3.41
N VAL A 15 9.50 -3.68 2.99
CA VAL A 15 9.67 -4.00 1.57
C VAL A 15 8.38 -3.77 0.78
N THR A 16 7.23 -4.15 1.33
CA THR A 16 5.92 -3.92 0.73
C THR A 16 5.63 -2.42 0.56
N ILE A 17 5.87 -1.63 1.60
CA ILE A 17 5.68 -0.17 1.57
C ILE A 17 6.58 0.48 0.52
N GLU A 18 7.87 0.12 0.48
CA GLU A 18 8.82 0.66 -0.50
C GLU A 18 8.41 0.32 -1.93
N ARG A 19 8.02 -0.93 -2.19
CA ARG A 19 7.54 -1.39 -3.50
C ARG A 19 6.33 -0.57 -3.97
N ILE A 20 5.38 -0.32 -3.08
CA ILE A 20 4.17 0.45 -3.39
C ILE A 20 4.51 1.95 -3.58
N GLY A 21 5.40 2.50 -2.75
CA GLY A 21 5.93 3.84 -2.91
C GLY A 21 6.59 4.04 -4.28
N GLN A 22 7.35 3.06 -4.75
CA GLN A 22 7.95 3.07 -6.08
C GLN A 22 6.90 3.10 -7.18
N LYS A 23 5.88 2.22 -7.13
CA LYS A 23 4.75 2.23 -8.09
C LYS A 23 4.07 3.61 -8.16
N LEU A 24 3.80 4.22 -7.00
CA LEU A 24 3.21 5.56 -6.93
C LEU A 24 4.11 6.61 -7.58
N SER A 25 5.42 6.55 -7.31
CA SER A 25 6.39 7.52 -7.84
C SER A 25 6.62 7.39 -9.35
N SER A 26 6.54 6.17 -9.90
CA SER A 26 6.70 5.89 -11.33
C SER A 26 5.42 6.13 -12.13
N GLY A 27 4.29 6.39 -11.46
CA GLY A 27 2.98 6.51 -12.10
C GLY A 27 2.46 5.17 -12.63
N GLU A 28 2.99 4.05 -12.12
CA GLU A 28 2.48 2.73 -12.41
C GLU A 28 1.07 2.53 -11.84
N SER A 29 0.36 1.56 -12.42
CA SER A 29 -0.99 1.27 -11.95
C SER A 29 -0.97 0.62 -10.57
N ILE A 30 -1.70 1.20 -9.63
CA ILE A 30 -2.02 0.57 -8.35
C ILE A 30 -3.16 -0.42 -8.56
N ASP A 31 -2.92 -1.69 -8.24
CA ASP A 31 -3.93 -2.74 -8.33
C ASP A 31 -4.65 -2.96 -6.99
N ALA A 32 -5.65 -3.85 -6.99
CA ALA A 32 -6.40 -4.14 -5.77
C ALA A 32 -5.54 -4.87 -4.72
N SER A 33 -4.58 -5.69 -5.15
CA SER A 33 -3.65 -6.39 -4.26
C SER A 33 -2.73 -5.42 -3.52
N ASP A 34 -2.18 -4.40 -4.21
CA ASP A 34 -1.35 -3.37 -3.58
C ASP A 34 -2.08 -2.66 -2.44
N TYR A 35 -3.36 -2.35 -2.64
CA TYR A 35 -4.20 -1.76 -1.59
C TYR A 35 -4.39 -2.72 -0.41
N LEU A 36 -4.72 -3.99 -0.68
CA LEU A 36 -4.98 -4.99 0.36
C LEU A 36 -3.75 -5.28 1.21
N GLU A 37 -2.56 -5.36 0.61
CA GLU A 37 -1.31 -5.59 1.34
C GLU A 37 -1.05 -4.47 2.38
N VAL A 38 -1.31 -3.21 2.05
CA VAL A 38 -1.16 -2.09 3.02
C VAL A 38 -2.26 -2.12 4.09
N VAL A 39 -3.49 -2.50 3.73
CA VAL A 39 -4.56 -2.71 4.71
C VAL A 39 -4.15 -3.76 5.74
N GLU A 40 -3.61 -4.90 5.29
CA GLU A 40 -3.17 -5.98 6.18
C GLU A 40 -2.08 -5.50 7.14
N ILE A 41 -1.12 -4.72 6.65
CA ILE A 41 -0.09 -4.10 7.51
C ILE A 41 -0.74 -3.21 8.58
N THR A 42 -1.67 -2.32 8.21
CA THR A 42 -2.34 -1.42 9.17
C THR A 42 -3.20 -2.14 10.21
N ILE A 43 -3.72 -3.34 9.89
CA ILE A 43 -4.58 -4.12 10.80
C ILE A 43 -3.75 -5.02 11.72
N TYR A 44 -2.71 -5.66 11.19
CA TYR A 44 -1.99 -6.73 11.88
C TYR A 44 -0.66 -6.30 12.50
N ASP A 45 -0.11 -5.14 12.10
CA ASP A 45 1.08 -4.58 12.72
C ASP A 45 0.69 -3.58 13.81
N GLU A 46 0.87 -3.95 15.09
CA GLU A 46 0.72 -3.03 16.22
C GLU A 46 1.70 -1.82 16.14
N GLY A 47 2.75 -1.93 15.31
CA GLY A 47 3.71 -0.87 15.01
C GLY A 47 3.36 -0.01 13.79
N ALA A 48 2.20 -0.23 13.14
CA ALA A 48 1.75 0.60 12.03
C ALA A 48 1.73 2.07 12.46
N THR A 49 2.51 2.89 11.75
CA THR A 49 2.70 4.29 12.04
C THR A 49 1.68 5.14 11.28
N VAL A 50 1.65 6.43 11.60
CA VAL A 50 0.87 7.44 10.88
C VAL A 50 1.19 7.42 9.37
N THR A 51 2.38 6.96 8.99
CA THR A 51 2.83 6.89 7.59
C THR A 51 2.08 5.82 6.79
N GLU A 52 1.86 4.62 7.34
CA GLU A 52 1.09 3.55 6.67
C GLU A 52 -0.37 3.97 6.47
N ASP A 53 -0.96 4.64 7.45
CA ASP A 53 -2.33 5.17 7.38
C ASP A 53 -2.52 6.23 6.28
N VAL A 54 -1.52 7.11 6.13
CA VAL A 54 -1.50 8.12 5.07
C VAL A 54 -1.28 7.48 3.71
N LEU A 55 -0.44 6.44 3.62
CA LEU A 55 -0.23 5.68 2.40
C LEU A 55 -1.52 4.99 1.96
N LEU A 56 -2.24 4.36 2.89
CA LEU A 56 -3.50 3.68 2.60
C LEU A 56 -4.56 4.64 2.01
N LYS A 57 -4.71 5.83 2.60
CA LYS A 57 -5.60 6.88 2.09
C LYS A 57 -5.19 7.36 0.69
N SER A 58 -3.89 7.46 0.45
CA SER A 58 -3.35 7.87 -0.85
C SER A 58 -3.65 6.82 -1.92
N LEU A 59 -3.46 5.53 -1.61
CA LEU A 59 -3.79 4.42 -2.52
C LEU A 59 -5.27 4.39 -2.90
N SER A 60 -6.18 4.59 -1.93
CA SER A 60 -7.62 4.66 -2.20
C SER A 60 -7.94 5.75 -3.24
N LYS A 61 -7.39 6.96 -3.06
CA LYS A 61 -7.60 8.08 -3.99
C LYS A 61 -7.01 7.82 -5.37
N VAL A 62 -5.82 7.23 -5.44
CA VAL A 62 -5.19 6.88 -6.72
C VAL A 62 -6.06 5.89 -7.49
N ARG A 63 -6.59 4.87 -6.82
CA ARG A 63 -7.50 3.89 -7.46
C ARG A 63 -8.78 4.53 -7.97
N GLU A 64 -9.42 5.41 -7.20
CA GLU A 64 -10.59 6.17 -7.66
C GLU A 64 -10.28 6.99 -8.92
N LEU A 65 -9.13 7.68 -8.95
CA LEU A 65 -8.70 8.45 -10.13
C LEU A 65 -8.44 7.55 -11.34
N GLN A 66 -7.83 6.38 -11.14
CA GLN A 66 -7.60 5.41 -12.22
C GLN A 66 -8.91 4.90 -12.82
N GLU A 67 -9.92 4.63 -12.00
CA GLU A 67 -11.25 4.25 -12.48
C GLU A 67 -11.91 5.36 -13.29
N ILE A 68 -11.81 6.62 -12.83
CA ILE A 68 -12.32 7.77 -13.56
C ILE A 68 -11.62 7.92 -14.91
N VAL A 69 -10.28 7.83 -14.93
CA VAL A 69 -9.50 7.90 -16.18
C VAL A 69 -9.84 6.76 -17.13
N ALA A 70 -10.05 5.54 -16.62
CA ALA A 70 -10.45 4.40 -17.43
C ALA A 70 -11.83 4.63 -18.09
N ARG A 71 -12.80 5.16 -17.34
CA ARG A 71 -14.12 5.53 -17.88
C ARG A 71 -14.00 6.60 -18.97
N LEU A 72 -13.24 7.67 -18.71
CA LEU A 72 -13.02 8.77 -19.66
C LEU A 72 -12.31 8.36 -20.96
N LYS A 73 -11.55 7.27 -20.96
CA LYS A 73 -10.91 6.73 -22.18
C LYS A 73 -11.83 5.82 -23.00
N THR A 74 -12.93 5.39 -22.41
CA THR A 74 -13.89 4.47 -23.03
C THR A 74 -15.05 5.24 -23.70
N ASP A 75 -15.30 6.48 -23.26
CA ASP A 75 -16.18 7.47 -23.90
C ASP A 75 -15.48 8.21 -25.05
#